data_AF-E7D174-F1
#
_entry.id   AF-E7D174-F1
#
_cell.length_a   1.000
_cell.length_b   1.000
_cell.length_c   1.000
_cell.angle_alpha   90.00
_cell.angle_beta   90.00
_cell.angle_gamma   90.00
#
_symmetry.space_group_name_H-M   'P 1'
#
loop_
_entity.id
_entity.type
_entity.pdbx_description
1 polymer ?
#
loop_
_entity_poly.entity_id
_entity_poly.type
_entity_poly.pdbx_seq_one_letter_code
_entity_poly.pdbx_strand_id
1 'polypeptide(L)'
;MVNIVNPFGAQKWNVGDKGESKIKRSLTIRFKVSLGIALVLITLTIAIVVVCFIIPARESKRRWLPEYDSKSRLGQFENAAISTDAAPCAWIGKDILSKNGSAVDAAIAVLLCMGVVEPQSMGLGGGFFMLYYQKELGTTHFIDAREVAPRRASENMFNGNETLAKVGGLAIAVPGELAGYVSAHDNYGVLPWEDLFPPTIKMCEEGIEVNHHLARALQKYREDILSREHIRNVFVNNETGDVYKEGDVYKRLGFS
;
A
#
# COMPACT_ATOMS: atom_id res chain seq x y z
N MET A 1 8.80 34.24 98.60
CA MET A 1 7.78 35.10 99.24
C MET A 1 6.53 34.99 98.39
N VAL A 2 5.36 34.53 98.81
CA VAL A 2 4.78 34.12 100.10
C VAL A 2 3.73 33.06 99.74
N ASN A 3 3.61 32.03 100.58
CA ASN A 3 2.51 31.05 100.51
C ASN A 3 1.21 31.69 101.01
N ILE A 4 0.11 31.43 100.30
CA ILE A 4 -1.23 31.49 100.88
C ILE A 4 -1.92 30.18 100.51
N VAL A 5 -2.24 29.37 101.51
CA VAL A 5 -2.96 28.11 101.39
C VAL A 5 -4.46 28.41 101.52
N ASN A 6 -5.30 27.84 100.66
CA ASN A 6 -6.74 27.79 100.89
C ASN A 6 -7.22 26.32 100.81
N PRO A 7 -7.82 25.76 101.88
CA PRO A 7 -8.22 24.37 101.96
C PRO A 7 -9.67 24.15 101.52
N PHE A 8 -10.00 22.87 101.33
CA PHE A 8 -11.32 22.28 101.03
C PHE A 8 -11.66 22.12 99.54
N GLY A 9 -11.27 20.95 99.04
CA GLY A 9 -11.63 20.42 97.73
C GLY A 9 -13.10 20.00 97.66
N ALA A 10 -13.75 20.46 96.59
CA ALA A 10 -15.03 19.97 96.11
C ALA A 10 -14.79 18.79 95.14
N GLN A 11 -15.61 17.75 95.22
CA GLN A 11 -15.78 16.79 94.15
C GLN A 11 -17.22 16.87 93.62
N LYS A 12 -17.35 17.39 92.39
CA LYS A 12 -18.49 17.10 91.50
C LYS A 12 -17.95 16.52 90.20
N TRP A 13 -18.62 15.46 89.77
CA TRP A 13 -18.32 14.63 88.62
C TRP A 13 -18.61 15.36 87.31
N ASN A 14 -17.65 15.32 86.37
CA ASN A 14 -17.86 15.68 84.98
C ASN A 14 -18.05 14.41 84.14
N VAL A 15 -19.15 14.34 83.40
CA VAL A 15 -19.36 13.40 82.30
C VAL A 15 -19.28 14.17 80.99
N GLY A 16 -18.47 13.66 80.06
CA GLY A 16 -18.67 13.85 78.63
C GLY A 16 -17.55 14.58 77.88
N ASP A 17 -16.73 13.83 77.14
CA ASP A 17 -16.09 14.31 75.89
C ASP A 17 -15.40 13.21 75.06
N LYS A 18 -15.23 11.99 75.62
CA LYS A 18 -14.55 10.88 74.92
C LYS A 18 -15.35 10.26 73.75
N GLY A 19 -16.64 10.59 73.60
CA GLY A 19 -17.53 10.01 72.57
C GLY A 19 -17.41 10.68 71.19
N GLU A 20 -17.35 12.02 71.14
CA GLU A 20 -17.34 12.76 69.86
C GLU A 20 -16.05 12.58 69.06
N SER A 21 -14.89 12.48 69.73
CA SER A 21 -13.60 12.42 69.04
C SER A 21 -13.36 11.09 68.32
N LYS A 22 -13.87 9.97 68.87
CA LYS A 22 -13.81 8.65 68.22
C LYS A 22 -14.71 8.57 66.99
N ILE A 23 -15.90 9.18 67.04
CA ILE A 23 -16.85 9.21 65.94
C ILE A 23 -16.30 10.05 64.78
N LYS A 24 -15.78 11.26 65.06
CA LYS A 24 -15.15 12.12 64.04
C LYS A 24 -13.96 11.42 63.36
N ARG A 25 -13.09 10.75 64.12
CA ARG A 25 -11.92 10.02 63.59
C ARG A 25 -12.32 8.81 62.73
N SER A 26 -13.35 8.05 63.15
CA SER A 26 -13.92 6.94 62.38
C SER A 26 -14.55 7.41 61.07
N LEU A 27 -15.26 8.54 61.10
CA LEU A 27 -15.90 9.14 59.93
C LEU A 27 -14.86 9.64 58.91
N THR A 28 -13.77 10.27 59.36
CA THR A 28 -12.68 10.70 58.48
C THR A 28 -11.94 9.52 57.84
N ILE A 29 -11.76 8.40 58.55
CA ILE A 29 -11.14 7.19 57.98
C ILE A 29 -12.05 6.58 56.91
N ARG A 30 -13.35 6.43 57.19
CA ARG A 30 -14.33 5.93 56.22
C ARG A 30 -14.42 6.82 54.97
N PHE A 31 -14.34 8.14 55.15
CA PHE A 31 -14.31 9.09 54.03
C PHE A 31 -13.05 8.96 53.18
N LYS A 32 -11.87 8.83 53.81
CA LYS A 32 -10.60 8.63 53.08
C LYS A 32 -10.56 7.29 52.33
N VAL A 33 -11.09 6.22 52.92
CA VAL A 33 -11.21 4.90 52.27
C VAL A 33 -12.19 4.96 51.11
N SER A 34 -13.35 5.61 51.29
CA SER A 34 -14.34 5.79 50.22
C SER A 34 -13.79 6.63 49.06
N LEU A 35 -13.04 7.69 49.36
CA LEU A 35 -12.37 8.52 48.34
C LEU A 35 -11.28 7.73 47.59
N GLY A 36 -10.51 6.89 48.30
CA GLY A 36 -9.52 6.00 47.69
C GLY A 36 -10.15 4.98 46.74
N ILE A 37 -11.27 4.36 47.15
CA ILE A 37 -12.03 3.43 46.30
C ILE A 37 -12.58 4.15 45.07
N ALA A 38 -13.15 5.34 45.24
CA ALA A 38 -13.67 6.13 44.12
C ALA A 38 -12.59 6.48 43.09
N LEU A 39 -11.39 6.86 43.53
CA LEU A 39 -10.26 7.16 42.65
C LEU A 39 -9.80 5.91 41.87
N VAL A 40 -9.74 4.75 42.52
CA VAL A 40 -9.40 3.47 41.86
C VAL A 40 -10.45 3.08 40.82
N LEU A 41 -11.74 3.27 41.12
CA LEU A 41 -12.81 2.99 40.16
C LEU A 41 -12.73 3.94 38.96
N ILE A 42 -12.47 5.23 39.18
CA ILE A 42 -12.32 6.22 38.10
C ILE A 42 -11.14 5.86 37.18
N THR A 43 -9.98 5.50 37.74
CA THR A 43 -8.81 5.13 36.93
C THR A 43 -9.04 3.84 36.14
N LEU A 44 -9.70 2.83 36.73
CA LEU A 44 -10.13 1.62 36.02
C LEU A 44 -11.10 1.93 34.88
N THR A 45 -12.07 2.82 35.10
CA THR A 45 -13.05 3.19 34.08
C THR A 45 -12.38 3.91 32.91
N ILE A 46 -11.45 4.84 33.19
CA ILE A 46 -10.66 5.53 32.17
C ILE A 46 -9.80 4.53 31.39
N ALA A 47 -9.13 3.60 32.07
CA ALA A 47 -8.33 2.55 31.42
C ALA A 47 -9.18 1.68 30.49
N ILE A 48 -10.39 1.28 30.93
CA ILE A 48 -11.34 0.53 30.12
C ILE A 48 -11.78 1.35 28.90
N VAL A 49 -12.08 2.64 29.05
CA VAL A 49 -12.46 3.49 27.92
C VAL A 49 -11.31 3.63 26.91
N VAL A 50 -10.07 3.81 27.38
CA VAL A 50 -8.89 3.87 26.51
C VAL A 50 -8.70 2.55 25.75
N VAL A 51 -8.82 1.41 26.43
CA VAL A 51 -8.68 0.08 25.82
C VAL A 51 -9.82 -0.23 24.86
N CYS A 52 -11.07 0.02 25.24
CA CYS A 52 -12.25 -0.34 24.47
C CYS A 52 -12.58 0.63 23.33
N PHE A 53 -12.16 1.90 23.40
CA PHE A 53 -12.51 2.89 22.38
C PHE A 53 -11.30 3.43 21.61
N ILE A 54 -10.15 3.67 22.25
CA ILE A 54 -8.99 4.26 21.55
C ILE A 54 -8.19 3.20 20.79
N ILE A 55 -7.99 2.01 21.36
CA ILE A 55 -7.25 0.93 20.68
C ILE A 55 -7.97 0.47 19.40
N PRO A 56 -9.27 0.10 19.42
CA PRO A 56 -9.96 -0.30 18.18
C PRO A 56 -10.14 0.86 17.18
N ALA A 57 -10.27 2.12 17.64
CA ALA A 57 -10.27 3.27 16.72
C ALA A 57 -8.90 3.51 16.06
N ARG A 58 -7.80 3.09 16.69
CA ARG A 58 -6.45 3.11 16.10
C ARG A 58 -6.22 1.94 15.14
N GLU A 59 -6.86 0.79 15.37
CA GLU A 59 -6.89 -0.33 14.43
C GLU A 59 -7.76 -0.05 13.20
N SER A 60 -8.89 0.67 13.33
CA SER A 60 -9.72 1.01 12.16
C SER A 60 -8.99 1.89 11.15
N LYS A 61 -8.05 2.74 11.61
CA LYS A 61 -7.13 3.50 10.74
C LYS A 61 -6.02 2.67 10.08
N ARG A 62 -5.82 1.40 10.46
CA ARG A 62 -4.95 0.47 9.70
C ARG A 62 -5.70 -0.29 8.59
N ARG A 63 -7.00 -0.06 8.44
CA ARG A 63 -7.81 -0.58 7.33
C ARG A 63 -7.66 0.29 6.07
N TRP A 64 -6.42 0.60 5.72
CA TRP A 64 -6.01 1.23 4.45
C TRP A 64 -5.03 0.36 3.68
N LEU A 65 -4.77 -0.87 4.14
CA LEU A 65 -4.12 -1.85 3.28
C LEU A 65 -5.23 -2.41 2.38
N PRO A 66 -5.14 -2.26 1.04
CA PRO A 66 -6.05 -2.96 0.14
C PRO A 66 -6.00 -4.44 0.51
N GLU A 67 -7.16 -5.09 0.46
CA GLU A 67 -7.29 -6.52 0.71
C GLU A 67 -6.26 -7.24 -0.17
N TYR A 68 -5.23 -7.83 0.45
CA TYR A 68 -4.23 -8.57 -0.31
C TYR A 68 -4.97 -9.61 -1.12
N ASP A 69 -4.88 -9.54 -2.45
CA ASP A 69 -5.55 -10.48 -3.35
C ASP A 69 -4.94 -11.90 -3.32
N SER A 70 -4.02 -12.12 -2.38
CA SER A 70 -3.64 -13.44 -1.90
C SER A 70 -4.42 -13.76 -0.63
N LYS A 71 -5.22 -14.84 -0.67
CA LYS A 71 -5.87 -15.42 0.52
C LYS A 71 -4.87 -15.80 1.63
N SER A 72 -3.57 -15.82 1.34
CA SER A 72 -2.50 -16.10 2.30
C SER A 72 -2.12 -14.82 3.06
N ARG A 73 -2.67 -14.65 4.27
CA ARG A 73 -2.32 -13.54 5.19
C ARG A 73 -0.82 -13.45 5.52
N LEU A 74 -0.05 -14.53 5.31
CA LEU A 74 1.38 -14.61 5.58
C LEU A 74 2.24 -14.65 4.31
N GLY A 75 1.65 -14.64 3.11
CA GLY A 75 2.40 -14.85 1.86
C GLY A 75 3.10 -16.21 1.81
N GLN A 76 2.56 -17.22 2.50
CA GLN A 76 3.06 -18.60 2.40
C GLN A 76 2.42 -19.27 1.19
N PHE A 77 3.27 -19.83 0.34
CA PHE A 77 2.90 -20.56 -0.87
C PHE A 77 3.69 -21.86 -0.89
N GLU A 78 3.06 -22.95 -1.31
CA GLU A 78 3.68 -24.29 -1.28
C GLU A 78 4.69 -24.50 -2.42
N ASN A 79 4.41 -23.95 -3.60
CA ASN A 79 5.17 -24.26 -4.83
C ASN A 79 5.85 -23.04 -5.44
N ALA A 80 5.12 -21.94 -5.62
CA ALA A 80 5.63 -20.73 -6.24
C ALA A 80 4.81 -19.49 -5.83
N ALA A 81 5.37 -18.31 -6.05
CA ALA A 81 4.75 -17.03 -5.75
C ALA A 81 5.04 -16.02 -6.87
N ILE A 82 4.06 -15.16 -7.16
CA ILE A 82 4.19 -14.00 -8.04
C ILE A 82 3.74 -12.78 -7.24
N SER A 83 4.51 -11.69 -7.33
CA SER A 83 4.22 -10.43 -6.66
C SER A 83 4.30 -9.30 -7.67
N THR A 84 3.21 -8.54 -7.80
CA THR A 84 3.05 -7.42 -8.73
C THR A 84 2.35 -6.26 -8.01
N ASP A 85 2.26 -5.09 -8.64
CA ASP A 85 1.46 -3.97 -8.13
C ASP A 85 -0.05 -4.12 -8.42
N ALA A 86 -0.40 -4.95 -9.41
CA ALA A 86 -1.77 -5.24 -9.80
C ALA A 86 -2.08 -6.75 -9.76
N ALA A 87 -3.07 -7.12 -8.97
CA ALA A 87 -3.42 -8.52 -8.71
C ALA A 87 -3.79 -9.36 -9.95
N PRO A 88 -4.53 -8.84 -10.96
CA PRO A 88 -4.80 -9.60 -12.18
C PRO A 88 -3.53 -10.09 -12.89
N CYS A 89 -2.46 -9.28 -12.87
CA CYS A 89 -1.18 -9.66 -13.47
C CYS A 89 -0.46 -10.74 -12.67
N ALA A 90 -0.55 -10.73 -11.33
CA ALA A 90 -0.03 -11.82 -10.51
C ALA A 90 -0.74 -13.15 -10.80
N TRP A 91 -2.05 -13.12 -11.04
CA TRP A 91 -2.80 -14.31 -11.44
C TRP A 91 -2.38 -14.85 -12.80
N ILE A 92 -2.14 -13.98 -13.79
CA ILE A 92 -1.59 -14.38 -15.10
C ILE A 92 -0.25 -15.11 -14.92
N GLY A 93 0.68 -14.54 -14.14
CA GLY A 93 1.96 -15.18 -13.85
C GLY A 93 1.80 -16.54 -13.16
N LYS A 94 0.88 -16.64 -12.19
CA LYS A 94 0.56 -17.90 -11.51
C LYS A 94 0.02 -18.95 -12.48
N ASP A 95 -0.85 -18.56 -13.41
CA ASP A 95 -1.43 -19.47 -14.39
C ASP A 95 -0.37 -19.97 -15.38
N ILE A 96 0.58 -19.13 -15.77
CA ILE A 96 1.76 -19.53 -16.56
C ILE A 96 2.62 -20.55 -15.81
N LEU A 97 2.93 -20.30 -14.53
CA LEU A 97 3.66 -21.28 -13.71
C LEU A 97 2.88 -22.60 -13.57
N SER A 98 1.54 -22.53 -13.47
CA SER A 98 0.67 -23.71 -13.37
C SER A 98 0.65 -24.55 -14.65
N LYS A 99 1.02 -23.96 -15.79
CA LYS A 99 1.23 -24.65 -17.07
C LYS A 99 2.64 -25.22 -17.23
N ASN A 100 3.42 -25.26 -16.15
CA ASN A 100 4.85 -25.63 -16.14
C ASN A 100 5.75 -24.66 -16.93
N GLY A 101 5.34 -23.39 -17.06
CA GLY A 101 6.22 -22.34 -17.58
C GLY A 101 7.35 -22.01 -16.61
N SER A 102 8.43 -21.46 -17.15
CA SER A 102 9.56 -21.01 -16.35
C SER A 102 9.22 -19.73 -15.57
N ALA A 103 10.08 -19.36 -14.61
CA ALA A 103 9.98 -18.06 -13.96
C ALA A 103 10.11 -16.90 -14.96
N VAL A 104 10.83 -17.11 -16.07
CA VAL A 104 10.98 -16.12 -17.15
C VAL A 104 9.70 -16.04 -17.99
N ASP A 105 9.07 -17.16 -18.34
CA ASP A 105 7.76 -17.16 -19.01
C ASP A 105 6.71 -16.39 -18.19
N ALA A 106 6.65 -16.69 -16.89
CA ALA A 106 5.72 -16.03 -15.98
C ALA A 106 6.02 -14.53 -15.85
N ALA A 107 7.29 -14.15 -15.77
CA ALA A 107 7.69 -12.75 -15.73
C ALA A 107 7.28 -12.00 -17.00
N ILE A 108 7.49 -12.58 -18.19
CA ILE A 108 7.12 -11.95 -19.47
C ILE A 108 5.60 -11.75 -19.54
N ALA A 109 4.81 -12.78 -19.22
CA ALA A 109 3.34 -12.67 -19.24
C ALA A 109 2.82 -11.64 -18.20
N VAL A 110 3.45 -11.57 -17.03
CA VAL A 110 3.19 -10.52 -16.03
C VAL A 110 3.50 -9.15 -16.61
N LEU A 111 4.68 -8.94 -17.19
CA LEU A 111 5.11 -7.64 -17.70
C LEU A 111 4.26 -7.15 -18.88
N LEU A 112 3.77 -8.08 -19.73
CA LEU A 112 2.76 -7.79 -20.76
C LEU A 112 1.46 -7.26 -20.14
N CYS A 113 0.94 -7.94 -19.11
CA CYS A 113 -0.25 -7.50 -18.38
C CYS A 113 -0.04 -6.13 -17.71
N MET A 114 1.10 -5.95 -17.04
CA MET A 114 1.43 -4.70 -16.35
C MET A 114 1.44 -3.50 -17.28
N GLY A 115 1.95 -3.67 -18.51
CA GLY A 115 1.95 -2.63 -19.53
C GLY A 115 0.57 -2.18 -20.00
N VAL A 116 -0.50 -2.92 -19.66
CA VAL A 116 -1.88 -2.54 -19.94
C VAL A 116 -2.68 -2.19 -18.69
N VAL A 117 -2.33 -2.73 -17.52
CA VAL A 117 -3.01 -2.38 -16.26
C VAL A 117 -2.45 -1.08 -15.66
N GLU A 118 -1.14 -0.86 -15.75
CA GLU A 118 -0.43 0.31 -15.22
C GLU A 118 0.38 1.02 -16.33
N PRO A 119 -0.25 1.45 -17.44
CA PRO A 119 0.45 1.96 -18.62
C PRO A 119 1.22 3.27 -18.37
N GLN A 120 0.96 3.98 -17.28
CA GLN A 120 1.75 5.16 -16.88
C GLN A 120 3.13 4.81 -16.32
N SER A 121 3.35 3.55 -15.93
CA SER A 121 4.54 3.10 -15.21
C SER A 121 5.51 2.37 -16.13
N MET A 122 5.00 1.47 -16.97
CA MET A 122 5.80 0.64 -17.86
C MET A 122 5.02 0.17 -19.09
N GLY A 123 5.71 -0.45 -20.04
CA GLY A 123 5.10 -1.12 -21.20
C GLY A 123 6.05 -1.30 -22.37
N LEU A 124 5.55 -1.84 -23.48
CA LEU A 124 6.34 -2.18 -24.68
C LEU A 124 7.13 -1.01 -25.30
N GLY A 125 6.76 0.24 -24.97
CA GLY A 125 7.44 1.44 -25.42
C GLY A 125 8.64 1.87 -24.57
N GLY A 126 9.00 1.11 -23.53
CA GLY A 126 10.10 1.41 -22.60
C GLY A 126 11.26 0.42 -22.69
N GLY A 127 11.84 0.12 -21.54
CA GLY A 127 12.87 -0.89 -21.34
C GLY A 127 12.95 -1.35 -19.88
N PHE A 128 13.56 -2.50 -19.66
CA PHE A 128 13.66 -3.12 -18.33
C PHE A 128 15.04 -3.70 -18.06
N PHE A 129 15.25 -4.06 -16.79
CA PHE A 129 16.34 -4.93 -16.37
C PHE A 129 15.76 -6.18 -15.74
N MET A 130 16.35 -7.34 -15.99
CA MET A 130 15.96 -8.58 -15.33
C MET A 130 17.19 -9.24 -14.69
N LEU A 131 17.01 -9.62 -13.43
CA LEU A 131 17.96 -10.47 -12.72
C LEU A 131 17.30 -11.85 -12.56
N TYR A 132 17.87 -12.85 -13.22
CA TYR A 132 17.35 -14.22 -13.22
C TYR A 132 18.35 -15.16 -12.57
N TYR A 133 17.93 -15.81 -11.49
CA TYR A 133 18.73 -16.85 -10.83
C TYR A 133 18.31 -18.24 -11.33
N GLN A 134 19.23 -18.93 -11.99
CA GLN A 134 19.04 -20.27 -12.51
C GLN A 134 19.57 -21.29 -11.49
N LYS A 135 18.64 -21.87 -10.72
CA LYS A 135 18.96 -22.71 -9.56
C LYS A 135 19.77 -23.95 -9.92
N GLU A 136 19.48 -24.56 -11.06
CA GLU A 136 20.10 -25.81 -11.53
C GLU A 136 21.59 -25.62 -11.79
N LEU A 137 21.99 -24.43 -12.25
CA LEU A 137 23.38 -24.07 -12.51
C LEU A 137 24.02 -23.31 -11.34
N GLY A 138 23.22 -22.80 -10.41
CA GLY A 138 23.68 -21.92 -9.35
C GLY A 138 24.20 -20.56 -9.87
N THR A 139 23.70 -20.11 -11.02
CA THR A 139 24.18 -18.91 -11.71
C THR A 139 23.12 -17.82 -11.75
N THR A 140 23.56 -16.56 -11.66
CA THR A 140 22.71 -15.39 -11.86
C THR A 140 23.01 -14.76 -13.22
N HIS A 141 21.97 -14.53 -13.99
CA HIS A 141 22.02 -13.86 -15.28
C HIS A 141 21.40 -12.46 -15.15
N PHE A 142 21.97 -11.50 -15.87
CA PHE A 142 21.46 -10.13 -15.94
C PHE A 142 21.15 -9.79 -17.39
N ILE A 143 19.91 -9.36 -17.63
CA ILE A 143 19.46 -8.89 -18.94
C ILE A 143 19.27 -7.38 -18.84
N ASP A 144 20.03 -6.66 -19.67
CA ASP A 144 19.89 -5.22 -19.88
C ASP A 144 19.11 -4.99 -21.17
N ALA A 145 17.85 -4.58 -21.01
CA ALA A 145 16.98 -4.17 -22.09
C ALA A 145 16.55 -2.71 -21.91
N ARG A 146 17.43 -1.89 -21.31
CA ARG A 146 17.22 -0.45 -21.13
C ARG A 146 17.18 0.25 -22.48
N GLU A 147 16.42 1.33 -22.56
CA GLU A 147 16.38 2.15 -23.75
C GLU A 147 17.75 2.79 -24.03
N VAL A 148 18.05 2.97 -25.31
CA VAL A 148 19.29 3.62 -25.76
C VAL A 148 19.03 4.92 -26.49
N ALA A 149 19.96 5.87 -26.39
CA ALA A 149 19.90 7.10 -27.16
C ALA A 149 19.84 6.78 -28.68
N PRO A 150 18.91 7.37 -29.45
CA PRO A 150 18.85 7.15 -30.88
C PRO A 150 20.17 7.55 -31.58
N ARG A 151 20.49 6.92 -32.71
CA ARG A 151 21.74 7.18 -33.47
C ARG A 151 21.99 8.67 -33.81
N ARG A 152 20.92 9.46 -33.91
CA ARG A 152 20.98 10.91 -34.22
C ARG A 152 20.96 11.80 -32.97
N ALA A 153 20.97 11.22 -31.78
CA ALA A 153 21.08 11.98 -30.54
C ALA A 153 22.43 12.68 -30.45
N SER A 154 22.45 13.81 -29.75
CA SER A 154 23.66 14.58 -29.48
C SER A 154 23.58 15.19 -28.09
N GLU A 155 24.72 15.43 -27.45
CA GLU A 155 24.81 15.97 -26.09
C GLU A 155 23.94 17.23 -25.88
N ASN A 156 23.89 18.11 -26.89
CA ASN A 156 23.19 19.39 -26.80
C ASN A 156 21.80 19.39 -27.45
N MET A 157 21.20 18.24 -27.76
CA MET A 157 19.93 18.15 -28.53
C MET A 157 18.73 18.81 -27.85
N PHE A 158 18.80 19.03 -26.53
CA PHE A 158 17.76 19.72 -25.76
C PHE A 158 18.09 21.18 -25.46
N ASN A 159 19.35 21.62 -25.65
CA ASN A 159 19.81 23.00 -25.44
C ASN A 159 19.33 23.62 -24.10
N GLY A 160 19.39 22.85 -23.00
CA GLY A 160 18.94 23.28 -21.67
C GLY A 160 17.41 23.35 -21.48
N ASN A 161 16.61 23.00 -22.48
CA ASN A 161 15.16 22.98 -22.39
C ASN A 161 14.68 21.63 -21.82
N GLU A 162 14.33 21.63 -20.54
CA GLU A 162 13.85 20.45 -19.82
C GLU A 162 12.53 19.89 -20.40
N THR A 163 11.66 20.72 -20.97
CA THR A 163 10.40 20.26 -21.56
C THR A 163 10.65 19.36 -22.78
N LEU A 164 11.64 19.70 -23.61
CA LEU A 164 12.00 18.88 -24.79
C LEU A 164 12.55 17.50 -24.39
N ALA A 165 13.14 17.39 -23.20
CA ALA A 165 13.66 16.14 -22.66
C ALA A 165 12.58 15.27 -21.98
N LYS A 166 11.36 15.78 -21.80
CA LYS A 166 10.27 15.09 -21.09
C LYS A 166 9.03 14.86 -21.94
N VAL A 167 8.79 15.70 -22.95
CA VAL A 167 7.52 15.73 -23.68
C VAL A 167 7.76 15.70 -25.19
N GLY A 168 6.98 14.85 -25.87
CA GLY A 168 7.01 14.72 -27.33
C GLY A 168 8.05 13.72 -27.83
N GLY A 169 8.10 13.53 -29.15
CA GLY A 169 8.93 12.48 -29.77
C GLY A 169 10.44 12.64 -29.56
N LEU A 170 10.92 13.87 -29.33
CA LEU A 170 12.35 14.12 -29.08
C LEU A 170 12.83 13.54 -27.73
N ALA A 171 11.91 13.35 -26.77
CA ALA A 171 12.20 12.75 -25.47
C ALA A 171 12.26 11.21 -25.50
N ILE A 172 11.90 10.58 -26.63
CA ILE A 172 11.81 9.12 -26.75
C ILE A 172 13.19 8.53 -27.07
N ALA A 173 13.67 7.65 -26.19
CA ALA A 173 14.79 6.75 -26.45
C ALA A 173 14.32 5.50 -27.22
N VAL A 174 15.23 4.72 -27.81
CA VAL A 174 14.87 3.51 -28.57
C VAL A 174 14.35 2.45 -27.59
N PRO A 175 13.08 2.00 -27.69
CA PRO A 175 12.53 1.01 -26.76
C PRO A 175 13.27 -0.33 -26.83
N GLY A 176 13.54 -0.92 -25.67
CA GLY A 176 14.23 -2.21 -25.52
C GLY A 176 13.33 -3.34 -25.01
N GLU A 177 12.13 -3.02 -24.50
CA GLU A 177 11.27 -3.95 -23.75
C GLU A 177 10.99 -5.27 -24.52
N LEU A 178 10.41 -5.19 -25.72
CA LEU A 178 10.04 -6.39 -26.48
C LEU A 178 11.27 -7.21 -26.91
N ALA A 179 12.36 -6.55 -27.29
CA ALA A 179 13.61 -7.22 -27.65
C ALA A 179 14.22 -7.94 -26.43
N GLY A 180 14.12 -7.34 -25.25
CA GLY A 180 14.52 -7.97 -24.00
C GLY A 180 13.67 -9.19 -23.64
N TYR A 181 12.35 -9.13 -23.87
CA TYR A 181 11.47 -10.28 -23.64
C TYR A 181 11.82 -11.45 -24.57
N VAL A 182 12.00 -11.17 -25.87
CA VAL A 182 12.43 -12.18 -26.85
C VAL A 182 13.77 -12.78 -26.43
N SER A 183 14.76 -11.95 -26.10
CA SER A 183 16.07 -12.45 -25.65
C SER A 183 15.97 -13.27 -24.37
N ALA A 184 15.12 -12.90 -23.41
CA ALA A 184 14.93 -13.67 -22.17
C ALA A 184 14.26 -15.01 -22.46
N HIS A 185 13.24 -15.01 -23.31
CA HIS A 185 12.49 -16.21 -23.71
C HIS A 185 13.35 -17.19 -24.52
N ASP A 186 14.09 -16.71 -25.53
CA ASP A 186 14.98 -17.55 -26.35
C ASP A 186 16.02 -18.30 -25.50
N ASN A 187 16.48 -17.69 -24.39
CA ASN A 187 17.51 -18.27 -23.52
C ASN A 187 16.94 -19.10 -22.35
N TYR A 188 15.78 -18.71 -21.80
CA TYR A 188 15.28 -19.22 -20.52
C TYR A 188 13.76 -19.51 -20.48
N GLY A 189 13.06 -19.30 -21.59
CA GLY A 189 11.66 -19.65 -21.76
C GLY A 189 11.46 -21.15 -21.94
N VAL A 190 10.28 -21.64 -21.57
CA VAL A 190 9.90 -23.06 -21.68
C VAL A 190 8.62 -23.23 -22.49
N LEU A 191 7.62 -22.36 -22.26
CA LEU A 191 6.39 -22.37 -23.04
C LEU A 191 6.59 -21.78 -24.44
N PRO A 192 5.74 -22.14 -25.41
CA PRO A 192 5.68 -21.43 -26.69
C PRO A 192 5.50 -19.93 -26.49
N TRP A 193 6.22 -19.11 -27.27
CA TRP A 193 6.18 -17.66 -27.16
C TRP A 193 4.76 -17.11 -27.29
N GLU A 194 3.98 -17.65 -28.22
CA GLU A 194 2.60 -17.27 -28.46
C GLU A 194 1.67 -17.54 -27.26
N ASP A 195 2.02 -18.46 -26.34
CA ASP A 195 1.17 -18.80 -25.20
C ASP A 195 1.23 -17.73 -24.08
N LEU A 196 2.20 -16.81 -24.15
CA LEU A 196 2.40 -15.76 -23.13
C LEU A 196 1.48 -14.54 -23.31
N PHE A 197 0.92 -14.35 -24.50
CA PHE A 197 0.14 -13.17 -24.90
C PHE A 197 -1.38 -13.25 -24.67
N PRO A 198 -2.05 -14.40 -24.93
CA PRO A 198 -3.51 -14.48 -24.92
C PRO A 198 -4.18 -13.96 -23.65
N PRO A 199 -3.65 -14.17 -22.42
CA PRO A 199 -4.28 -13.61 -21.22
C PRO A 199 -4.38 -12.08 -21.25
N THR A 200 -3.32 -11.39 -21.68
CA THR A 200 -3.29 -9.93 -21.78
C THR A 200 -4.13 -9.40 -22.94
N ILE A 201 -4.10 -10.08 -24.09
CA ILE A 201 -4.96 -9.74 -25.25
C ILE A 201 -6.43 -9.77 -24.82
N LYS A 202 -6.85 -10.86 -24.16
CA LYS A 202 -8.20 -11.01 -23.64
C LYS A 202 -8.59 -9.88 -22.68
N MET A 203 -7.69 -9.48 -21.78
CA MET A 203 -7.93 -8.32 -20.90
C MET A 203 -8.14 -7.02 -21.68
N CYS A 204 -7.37 -6.79 -22.75
CA CYS A 204 -7.52 -5.61 -23.59
C CYS A 204 -8.88 -5.56 -24.32
N GLU A 205 -9.41 -6.72 -24.71
CA GLU A 205 -10.69 -6.89 -25.40
C GLU A 205 -11.91 -6.85 -24.47
N GLU A 206 -11.83 -7.53 -23.33
CA GLU A 206 -12.93 -7.66 -22.38
C GLU A 206 -13.07 -6.41 -21.50
N GLY A 207 -11.94 -5.81 -21.11
CA GLY A 207 -11.88 -4.61 -20.29
C GLY A 207 -10.92 -4.76 -19.11
N ILE A 208 -10.34 -3.63 -18.73
CA ILE A 208 -9.37 -3.49 -17.64
C ILE A 208 -9.99 -2.54 -16.62
N GLU A 209 -10.14 -3.00 -15.37
CA GLU A 209 -10.57 -2.14 -14.27
C GLU A 209 -9.45 -1.17 -13.91
N VAL A 210 -9.79 0.11 -13.81
CA VAL A 210 -8.88 1.16 -13.38
C VAL A 210 -8.68 1.04 -11.88
N ASN A 211 -7.48 0.64 -11.47
CA ASN A 211 -7.13 0.58 -10.06
C ASN A 211 -6.75 1.98 -9.50
N HIS A 212 -6.52 2.03 -8.20
CA HIS A 212 -6.14 3.25 -7.48
C HIS A 212 -4.88 3.96 -8.05
N HIS A 213 -3.87 3.21 -8.50
CA HIS A 213 -2.61 3.78 -9.01
C HIS A 213 -2.82 4.45 -10.37
N LEU A 214 -3.47 3.76 -11.31
CA LEU A 214 -3.83 4.32 -12.61
C LEU A 214 -4.78 5.51 -12.45
N ALA A 215 -5.83 5.40 -11.62
CA ALA A 215 -6.77 6.50 -11.38
C ALA A 215 -6.06 7.78 -10.89
N ARG A 216 -5.11 7.63 -9.94
CA ARG A 216 -4.31 8.76 -9.45
C ARG A 216 -3.44 9.37 -10.55
N ALA A 217 -2.86 8.53 -11.42
CA ALA A 217 -2.06 9.02 -12.55
C ALA A 217 -2.91 9.76 -13.58
N LEU A 218 -4.05 9.19 -13.96
CA LEU A 218 -5.03 9.81 -14.86
C LEU A 218 -5.47 11.18 -14.34
N GLN A 219 -5.83 11.27 -13.06
CA GLN A 219 -6.21 12.54 -12.45
C GLN A 219 -5.06 13.55 -12.43
N LYS A 220 -3.83 13.11 -12.18
CA LYS A 220 -2.63 13.97 -12.17
C LYS A 220 -2.35 14.57 -13.56
N TYR A 221 -2.56 13.79 -14.63
CA TYR A 221 -2.29 14.18 -16.02
C TYR A 221 -3.55 14.56 -16.80
N ARG A 222 -4.67 14.81 -16.10
CA ARG A 222 -6.00 15.02 -16.69
C ARG A 222 -6.00 16.06 -17.82
N GLU A 223 -5.48 17.26 -17.56
CA GLU A 223 -5.46 18.34 -18.55
C GLU A 223 -4.63 17.98 -19.79
N ASP A 224 -3.47 17.34 -19.60
CA ASP A 224 -2.62 16.87 -20.69
C ASP A 224 -3.33 15.80 -21.53
N ILE A 225 -4.00 14.85 -20.88
CA ILE A 225 -4.79 13.78 -21.53
C ILE A 225 -5.92 14.39 -22.37
N LEU A 226 -6.71 15.31 -21.78
CA LEU A 226 -7.81 15.97 -22.48
C LEU A 226 -7.30 16.79 -23.69
N SER A 227 -6.13 17.40 -23.58
CA SER A 227 -5.55 18.20 -24.67
C SER A 227 -5.08 17.37 -25.88
N ARG A 228 -4.84 16.06 -25.73
CA ARG A 228 -4.22 15.21 -26.77
C ARG A 228 -5.18 14.14 -27.26
N GLU A 229 -5.65 14.28 -28.49
CA GLU A 229 -6.64 13.38 -29.11
C GLU A 229 -6.29 11.89 -28.97
N HIS A 230 -5.05 11.49 -29.30
CA HIS A 230 -4.61 10.10 -29.24
C HIS A 230 -4.64 9.49 -27.83
N ILE A 231 -4.37 10.28 -26.79
CA ILE A 231 -4.40 9.81 -25.39
C ILE A 231 -5.84 9.84 -24.87
N ARG A 232 -6.59 10.88 -25.24
CA ARG A 232 -8.01 11.06 -24.90
C ARG A 232 -8.84 9.85 -25.34
N ASN A 233 -8.63 9.38 -26.57
CA ASN A 233 -9.36 8.24 -27.14
C ASN A 233 -9.15 6.92 -26.37
N VAL A 234 -8.12 6.85 -25.52
CA VAL A 234 -7.80 5.66 -24.72
C VAL A 234 -8.23 5.82 -23.27
N PHE A 235 -8.05 7.00 -22.69
CA PHE A 235 -8.15 7.20 -21.23
C PHE A 235 -9.27 8.11 -20.77
N VAL A 236 -10.15 8.56 -21.67
CA VAL A 236 -11.35 9.33 -21.34
C VAL A 236 -12.59 8.47 -21.46
N ASN A 237 -13.40 8.52 -20.42
CA ASN A 237 -14.73 7.93 -20.42
C ASN A 237 -15.67 8.83 -21.25
N ASN A 238 -16.15 8.30 -22.38
CA ASN A 238 -17.03 9.04 -23.29
C ASN A 238 -18.37 9.44 -22.67
N GLU A 239 -18.83 8.73 -21.62
CA GLU A 239 -20.09 9.05 -20.94
C GLU A 239 -19.95 10.28 -20.03
N THR A 240 -18.79 10.42 -19.37
CA THR A 240 -18.54 11.53 -18.45
C THR A 240 -17.83 12.71 -19.11
N GLY A 241 -17.14 12.48 -20.23
CA GLY A 241 -16.25 13.44 -20.87
C GLY A 241 -14.98 13.73 -20.08
N ASP A 242 -14.64 12.87 -19.11
CA ASP A 242 -13.49 13.01 -18.21
C ASP A 242 -12.64 11.73 -18.18
N VAL A 243 -11.42 11.82 -17.66
CA VAL A 243 -10.56 10.66 -17.47
C VAL A 243 -11.24 9.59 -16.61
N TYR A 244 -10.96 8.32 -16.91
CA TYR A 244 -11.47 7.21 -16.11
C TYR A 244 -11.08 7.33 -14.64
N LYS A 245 -11.98 6.90 -13.76
CA LYS A 245 -11.83 6.88 -12.31
C LYS A 245 -11.60 5.47 -11.81
N GLU A 246 -11.16 5.34 -10.55
CA GLU A 246 -11.01 4.04 -9.90
C GLU A 246 -12.33 3.26 -9.96
N GLY A 247 -12.26 1.99 -10.37
CA GLY A 247 -13.40 1.10 -10.58
C GLY A 247 -14.07 1.23 -11.95
N ASP A 248 -13.77 2.26 -12.75
CA ASP A 248 -14.21 2.30 -14.15
C ASP A 248 -13.49 1.20 -14.95
N VAL A 249 -14.08 0.80 -16.08
CA VAL A 249 -13.51 -0.20 -16.98
C VAL A 249 -13.21 0.43 -18.33
N TYR A 250 -11.98 0.25 -18.82
CA TYR A 250 -11.55 0.71 -20.14
C TYR A 250 -10.99 -0.43 -20.99
N LYS A 251 -11.03 -0.28 -22.31
CA LYS A 251 -10.55 -1.28 -23.28
C LYS A 251 -9.34 -0.74 -24.04
N ARG A 252 -8.45 -1.64 -24.46
CA ARG A 252 -7.23 -1.30 -25.21
C ARG A 252 -7.15 -2.06 -26.53
N LEU A 253 -8.14 -1.88 -27.40
CA LEU A 253 -8.25 -2.61 -28.68
C LEU A 253 -7.09 -2.38 -29.68
N GLY A 254 -6.33 -1.29 -29.52
CA GLY A 254 -5.10 -1.06 -30.30
C GLY A 254 -3.88 -1.82 -29.75
N PHE A 255 -4.05 -2.55 -28.66
CA PHE A 255 -3.01 -3.30 -27.92
C PHE A 255 -3.35 -4.80 -27.79
N SER A 256 -4.51 -5.22 -28.31
CA SER A 256 -4.96 -6.61 -28.44
C SER A 256 -4.52 -7.23 -29.75
#